data_AF-A0AAU6AJI3-F1
#
_entry.id   AF-A0AAU6AJI3-F1
#
_cell.length_a   1.000
_cell.length_b   1.000
_cell.length_c   1.000
_cell.angle_alpha   90.00
_cell.angle_beta   90.00
_cell.angle_gamma   90.00
#
_symmetry.space_group_name_H-M   'P 1'
#
loop_
_entity.id
_entity.type
_entity.pdbx_description
1 polymer ?
#
loop_
_entity_poly.entity_id
_entity_poly.type
_entity_poly.pdbx_seq_one_letter_code
_entity_poly.pdbx_strand_id
1 'polypeptide(L)'
;MTATPRIEEIRSRADAATPGHWGTSYDGKGTYSVEAQPRLIPGVGNVDNGVVATLSGEHGDGQTYHDATFVSRAREDVPFLLDRVAELEALVQGMTDPDPCYFDHHGYCQAHGWAATSPACPHGRAQALFPELKES
;
A
#
# COMPACT_ATOMS: atom_id res chain seq x y z
N MET A 1 17.19 3.21 2.33
CA MET A 1 17.29 2.05 1.43
C MET A 1 16.45 2.37 0.21
N THR A 2 16.92 2.06 -0.99
CA THR A 2 16.04 2.06 -2.17
C THR A 2 14.92 1.04 -1.93
N ALA A 3 13.71 1.32 -2.41
CA ALA A 3 12.61 0.35 -2.39
C ALA A 3 13.14 -1.02 -2.83
N THR A 4 12.74 -2.08 -2.12
CA THR A 4 13.20 -3.42 -2.47
C THR A 4 12.87 -3.73 -3.94
N PRO A 5 13.67 -4.57 -4.63
CA PRO A 5 13.40 -4.90 -6.03
C PRO A 5 11.97 -5.40 -6.27
N ARG A 6 11.36 -6.03 -5.27
CA ARG A 6 9.98 -6.50 -5.31
C ARG A 6 8.95 -5.37 -5.26
N ILE A 7 9.16 -4.34 -4.43
CA ILE A 7 8.26 -3.17 -4.34
C ILE A 7 8.25 -2.41 -5.66
N GLU A 8 9.41 -2.24 -6.29
CA GLU A 8 9.51 -1.55 -7.57
C GLU A 8 8.85 -2.36 -8.70
N GLU A 9 8.98 -3.68 -8.69
CA GLU A 9 8.25 -4.55 -9.62
C GLU A 9 6.72 -4.43 -9.47
N ILE A 10 6.22 -4.33 -8.23
CA ILE A 10 4.79 -4.13 -7.96
C ILE A 10 4.33 -2.76 -8.45
N ARG A 11 5.10 -1.69 -8.15
CA ARG A 11 4.83 -0.33 -8.63
C ARG A 11 4.77 -0.27 -10.15
N SER A 12 5.77 -0.84 -10.83
CA SER A 12 5.80 -0.90 -12.30
C SER A 12 4.56 -1.60 -12.88
N ARG A 13 4.10 -2.70 -12.29
CA ARG A 13 2.85 -3.35 -12.71
C ARG A 13 1.62 -2.48 -12.45
N ALA A 14 1.56 -1.79 -11.32
CA ALA A 14 0.44 -0.90 -10.99
C ALA A 14 0.36 0.30 -11.95
N ASP A 15 1.51 0.87 -12.33
CA ASP A 15 1.60 1.99 -13.26
C ASP A 15 1.27 1.57 -14.70
N ALA A 16 1.61 0.35 -15.09
CA ALA A 16 1.29 -0.21 -16.41
C ALA A 16 -0.17 -0.67 -16.54
N ALA A 17 -0.90 -0.83 -15.43
CA ALA A 17 -2.29 -1.28 -15.44
C ALA A 17 -3.23 -0.21 -16.01
N THR A 18 -4.38 -0.65 -16.55
CA THR A 18 -5.39 0.24 -17.13
C THR A 18 -5.75 1.39 -16.17
N PRO A 19 -5.69 2.65 -16.60
CA PRO A 19 -5.88 3.80 -15.73
C PRO A 19 -7.36 3.99 -15.31
N GLY A 20 -7.54 4.78 -14.24
CA GLY A 20 -8.87 5.12 -13.71
C GLY A 20 -9.44 4.09 -12.74
N HIS A 21 -10.58 4.41 -12.12
CA HIS A 21 -11.27 3.49 -11.20
C HIS A 21 -11.74 2.24 -11.96
N TRP A 22 -11.70 1.09 -11.30
CA TRP A 22 -12.27 -0.14 -11.85
C TRP A 22 -13.55 -0.49 -11.09
N GLY A 23 -14.54 -1.05 -11.79
CA GLY A 23 -15.79 -1.51 -11.19
C GLY A 23 -16.14 -2.91 -11.65
N THR A 24 -17.17 -3.50 -11.03
CA THR A 24 -17.65 -4.84 -11.35
C THR A 24 -19.00 -4.80 -12.04
N SER A 25 -19.20 -5.75 -12.96
CA SER A 25 -20.43 -5.96 -13.71
C SER A 25 -20.75 -7.46 -13.73
N TYR A 26 -22.04 -7.82 -13.76
CA TYR A 26 -22.50 -9.20 -13.65
C TYR A 26 -23.41 -9.56 -14.82
N ASP A 27 -23.15 -10.71 -15.45
CA ASP A 27 -23.89 -11.16 -16.64
C ASP A 27 -25.21 -11.88 -16.34
N GLY A 28 -25.52 -12.11 -15.05
CA GLY A 28 -26.70 -12.85 -14.62
C GLY A 28 -26.53 -14.38 -14.56
N LYS A 29 -25.40 -14.92 -15.03
CA LYS A 29 -25.16 -16.36 -15.25
C LYS A 29 -23.93 -16.91 -14.52
N GLY A 30 -23.36 -16.17 -13.58
CA GLY A 30 -22.18 -16.58 -12.81
C GLY A 30 -20.86 -15.99 -13.32
N THR A 31 -20.88 -15.08 -14.30
CA THR A 31 -19.67 -14.40 -14.76
C THR A 31 -19.68 -12.93 -14.33
N TYR A 32 -18.58 -12.51 -13.70
CA TYR A 32 -18.29 -11.13 -13.37
C TYR A 32 -17.21 -10.57 -14.30
N SER A 33 -17.42 -9.34 -14.75
CA SER A 33 -16.41 -8.57 -15.47
C SER A 33 -15.91 -7.43 -14.60
N VAL A 34 -14.61 -7.18 -14.62
CA VAL A 34 -13.98 -5.98 -14.05
C VAL A 34 -13.78 -5.00 -15.18
N GLU A 35 -14.45 -3.86 -15.11
CA GLU A 35 -14.53 -2.86 -16.17
C GLU A 35 -13.71 -1.61 -15.78
N ALA A 36 -13.02 -1.01 -16.75
CA ALA A 36 -12.27 0.21 -16.55
C ALA A 36 -13.17 1.45 -16.69
N GLN A 37 -13.15 2.34 -15.70
CA GLN A 37 -13.94 3.57 -15.64
C GLN A 37 -15.43 3.42 -16.01
N PRO A 38 -16.16 2.45 -15.42
CA PRO A 38 -17.58 2.30 -15.67
C PRO A 38 -18.34 3.56 -15.23
N ARG A 39 -19.30 3.96 -16.05
CA ARG A 39 -20.10 5.18 -15.86
C ARG A 39 -21.46 5.05 -16.53
N LEU A 40 -22.47 5.64 -15.91
CA LEU A 40 -23.81 5.76 -16.48
C LEU A 40 -23.93 7.07 -17.24
N ILE A 41 -24.19 7.01 -18.55
CA ILE A 41 -24.45 8.18 -19.38
C ILE A 41 -25.95 8.26 -19.69
N PRO A 42 -26.64 9.36 -19.32
CA PRO A 42 -28.06 9.54 -19.63
C PRO A 42 -28.35 9.39 -21.13
N GLY A 43 -29.34 8.57 -21.47
CA GLY A 43 -29.74 8.30 -22.86
C GLY A 43 -28.85 7.31 -23.63
N VAL A 44 -27.71 6.90 -23.07
CA VAL A 44 -26.81 5.89 -23.66
C VAL A 44 -26.81 4.60 -22.85
N GLY A 45 -26.85 4.71 -21.52
CA GLY A 45 -26.76 3.58 -20.60
C GLY A 45 -25.37 3.45 -19.98
N ASN A 46 -25.02 2.24 -19.55
CA ASN A 46 -23.72 1.94 -18.95
C ASN A 46 -22.65 1.88 -20.04
N VAL A 47 -21.54 2.59 -19.82
CA VAL A 47 -20.36 2.52 -20.67
C VAL A 47 -19.11 2.38 -19.80
N ASP A 48 -18.09 1.78 -20.37
CA ASP A 48 -16.78 1.58 -19.77
C ASP A 48 -15.69 1.79 -20.83
N ASN A 49 -14.43 1.78 -20.41
CA ASN A 49 -13.25 1.92 -21.26
C ASN A 49 -12.59 0.56 -21.59
N GLY A 50 -13.31 -0.54 -21.39
CA GLY A 50 -12.87 -1.89 -21.66
C GLY A 50 -12.92 -2.79 -20.43
N VAL A 51 -12.99 -4.10 -20.72
CA VAL A 51 -12.90 -5.16 -19.72
C VAL A 51 -11.44 -5.41 -19.37
N VAL A 52 -11.11 -5.27 -18.08
CA VAL A 52 -9.79 -5.54 -17.51
C VAL A 52 -9.60 -7.02 -17.23
N ALA A 53 -10.63 -7.67 -16.68
CA ALA A 53 -10.63 -9.08 -16.34
C ALA A 53 -12.04 -9.67 -16.39
N THR A 54 -12.13 -10.97 -16.65
CA THR A 54 -13.37 -11.74 -16.58
C THR A 54 -13.15 -12.92 -15.65
N LEU A 55 -14.06 -13.09 -14.70
CA LEU A 55 -14.05 -14.16 -13.71
C LEU A 55 -15.35 -14.95 -13.86
N SER A 56 -15.23 -16.25 -14.12
CA SER A 56 -16.37 -17.14 -14.28
C SER A 56 -16.39 -18.17 -13.17
N GLY A 57 -17.56 -18.37 -12.58
CA GLY A 57 -17.81 -19.43 -11.61
C GLY A 57 -19.23 -19.97 -11.75
N GLU A 58 -19.69 -20.67 -10.71
CA GLU A 58 -21.05 -21.20 -10.70
C GLU A 58 -22.05 -20.09 -10.33
N HIS A 59 -23.22 -20.11 -10.95
CA HIS A 59 -24.27 -19.16 -10.62
C HIS A 59 -24.63 -19.26 -9.13
N GLY A 60 -24.46 -18.15 -8.40
CA GLY A 60 -24.76 -18.08 -6.97
C GLY A 60 -23.61 -18.50 -6.05
N ASP A 61 -22.41 -18.77 -6.58
CA ASP A 61 -21.25 -19.20 -5.77
C ASP A 61 -20.73 -18.15 -4.78
N GLY A 62 -21.07 -16.87 -4.96
CA GLY A 62 -20.67 -15.74 -4.12
C GLY A 62 -19.17 -15.43 -4.15
N GLN A 63 -18.32 -16.45 -4.28
CA GLN A 63 -16.87 -16.32 -4.37
C GLN A 63 -16.45 -15.54 -5.60
N THR A 64 -17.08 -15.76 -6.76
CA THR A 64 -16.72 -15.04 -7.99
C THR A 64 -16.98 -13.53 -7.83
N TYR A 65 -18.02 -13.14 -7.07
CA TYR A 65 -18.27 -11.75 -6.72
C TYR A 65 -17.18 -11.16 -5.80
N HIS A 66 -16.75 -11.92 -4.78
CA HIS A 66 -15.69 -11.48 -3.86
C HIS A 66 -14.36 -11.30 -4.59
N ASP A 67 -14.01 -12.23 -5.48
CA ASP A 67 -12.79 -12.16 -6.27
C ASP A 67 -12.84 -10.97 -7.24
N ALA A 68 -13.95 -10.75 -7.94
CA ALA A 68 -14.12 -9.60 -8.83
C ALA A 68 -14.03 -8.28 -8.06
N THR A 69 -14.61 -8.21 -6.86
CA THR A 69 -14.55 -7.04 -5.98
C THR A 69 -13.14 -6.76 -5.49
N PHE A 70 -12.40 -7.80 -5.12
CA PHE A 70 -10.98 -7.68 -4.74
C PHE A 70 -10.15 -7.14 -5.90
N VAL A 71 -10.33 -7.70 -7.10
CA VAL A 71 -9.60 -7.25 -8.31
C VAL A 71 -9.97 -5.80 -8.67
N SER A 72 -11.24 -5.41 -8.61
CA SER A 72 -11.63 -4.03 -8.93
C SER A 72 -11.01 -3.03 -7.94
N ARG A 73 -10.92 -3.38 -6.66
CA ARG A 73 -10.32 -2.54 -5.61
C ARG A 73 -8.80 -2.45 -5.68
N ALA A 74 -8.14 -3.48 -6.20
CA ALA A 74 -6.68 -3.51 -6.31
C ALA A 74 -6.10 -2.28 -7.03
N ARG A 75 -6.85 -1.65 -7.96
CA ARG A 75 -6.39 -0.44 -8.66
C ARG A 75 -6.19 0.77 -7.75
N GLU A 76 -6.94 0.85 -6.66
CA GLU A 76 -6.88 1.91 -5.64
C GLU A 76 -6.00 1.47 -4.46
N ASP A 77 -6.20 0.23 -4.01
CA ASP A 77 -5.53 -0.30 -2.83
C ASP A 77 -4.02 -0.49 -3.03
N VAL A 78 -3.58 -0.95 -4.21
CA VAL A 78 -2.14 -1.20 -4.46
C VAL A 78 -1.33 0.10 -4.41
N PRO A 79 -1.69 1.19 -5.12
CA PRO A 79 -1.01 2.48 -4.97
C PRO A 79 -1.00 2.99 -3.53
N PHE A 80 -2.14 2.91 -2.83
CA PHE A 80 -2.24 3.31 -1.43
C PHE A 80 -1.25 2.53 -0.54
N LEU A 81 -1.17 1.22 -0.70
CA LEU A 81 -0.25 0.38 0.06
C LEU A 81 1.22 0.64 -0.30
N LEU A 82 1.53 0.90 -1.57
CA LEU A 82 2.89 1.25 -2.01
C LEU A 82 3.36 2.56 -1.39
N ASP A 83 2.50 3.58 -1.35
CA ASP A 83 2.80 4.86 -0.72
C ASP A 83 2.99 4.68 0.79
N ARG A 84 2.14 3.87 1.43
CA ARG A 84 2.26 3.57 2.85
C ARG A 84 3.54 2.84 3.19
N VAL A 85 3.97 1.88 2.37
CA VAL A 85 5.25 1.18 2.54
C VAL A 85 6.42 2.16 2.40
N ALA A 86 6.39 3.03 1.40
CA ALA A 86 7.46 4.02 1.19
C ALA A 86 7.60 4.98 2.39
N GLU A 87 6.48 5.43 2.97
CA GLU A 87 6.47 6.25 4.18
C GLU A 87 7.10 5.51 5.37
N LEU A 88 6.71 4.25 5.59
CA LEU A 88 7.26 3.43 6.67
C LEU A 88 8.76 3.17 6.50
N GLU A 89 9.22 2.86 5.29
CA GLU A 89 10.63 2.68 4.98
C GLU A 89 11.44 3.97 5.25
N ALA A 90 10.89 5.14 4.89
CA ALA A 90 11.54 6.43 5.17
C ALA A 90 11.63 6.72 6.67
N LEU A 91 10.58 6.38 7.44
CA LEU A 91 10.60 6.50 8.90
C LEU A 91 11.65 5.57 9.52
N VAL A 92 11.69 4.29 9.12
CA VAL A 92 12.69 3.32 9.61
C VAL A 92 14.10 3.75 9.25
N GLN A 93 14.33 4.27 8.04
CA GLN A 93 15.62 4.83 7.68
C GLN A 93 15.99 6.03 8.55
N GLY A 94 15.04 6.91 8.87
CA GLY A 94 15.24 8.01 9.81
C GLY A 94 15.48 7.56 11.26
N MET A 95 15.22 6.30 11.57
CA MET A 95 15.53 5.62 12.83
C MET A 95 16.82 4.77 12.73
N THR A 96 17.53 4.80 11.61
CA THR A 96 18.83 4.12 11.49
C THR A 96 19.92 5.17 11.63
N ASP A 97 20.81 4.99 12.59
CA ASP A 97 21.97 5.84 12.80
C ASP A 97 23.14 5.33 11.94
N PRO A 98 23.68 6.12 10.99
CA PRO A 98 24.81 5.69 10.19
C PRO A 98 26.13 5.63 10.96
N ASP A 99 26.22 6.30 12.11
CA ASP A 99 27.40 6.22 12.96
C ASP A 99 27.33 4.95 13.84
N PRO A 100 28.48 4.30 14.14
CA PRO A 100 28.50 3.19 15.08
C PRO A 100 28.07 3.67 16.47
N CYS A 101 26.79 3.49 16.84
CA CYS A 101 26.34 3.71 18.21
C CYS A 101 26.86 2.58 19.10
N TYR A 102 27.80 2.91 19.97
CA TYR A 102 28.12 2.17 21.18
C TYR A 102 27.63 2.96 22.38
N PHE A 103 26.90 2.28 23.26
CA PHE A 103 26.46 2.85 24.52
C PHE A 103 27.65 2.94 25.47
N ASP A 104 27.80 4.07 26.14
CA ASP A 104 28.66 4.12 27.31
C ASP A 104 28.03 3.41 28.51
N HIS A 105 28.78 3.29 29.60
CA HIS A 105 28.31 2.65 30.82
C HIS A 105 27.11 3.35 31.50
N HIS A 106 26.71 4.53 31.03
CA HIS A 106 25.51 5.24 31.47
C HIS A 106 24.32 5.07 30.50
N GLY A 107 24.49 4.32 29.40
CA GLY A 107 23.45 4.08 28.40
C GLY A 107 23.31 5.20 27.37
N TYR A 108 24.26 6.14 27.27
CA TYR A 108 24.23 7.21 26.27
C TYR A 108 24.92 6.77 24.98
N CYS A 109 24.39 7.15 23.80
CA CYS A 109 25.12 6.93 22.54
C CYS A 109 26.28 7.92 22.44
N GLN A 110 27.50 7.38 22.39
CA GLN A 110 28.75 8.13 22.33
C GLN A 110 28.89 8.97 21.03
N ALA A 111 28.32 8.52 19.91
CA ALA A 111 28.40 9.22 18.63
C ALA A 111 27.60 10.54 18.60
N HIS A 112 26.44 10.57 19.28
CA HIS A 112 25.51 11.70 19.22
C HIS A 112 25.51 12.59 20.47
N GLY A 113 26.28 12.19 21.50
CA GLY A 113 26.45 12.97 22.73
C GLY A 113 25.16 13.16 23.53
N TRP A 114 25.30 13.72 24.74
CA TRP A 114 24.18 13.98 25.65
C TRP A 114 23.14 14.94 25.06
N ALA A 115 23.57 15.91 24.23
CA ALA A 115 22.79 17.11 23.92
C ALA A 115 22.13 17.15 22.53
N ALA A 116 22.34 16.14 21.65
CA ALA A 116 21.68 16.10 20.34
C ALA A 116 20.23 15.59 20.47
N THR A 117 19.36 16.43 21.03
CA THR A 117 17.95 16.13 21.29
C THR A 117 16.99 16.83 20.32
N SER A 118 17.51 17.56 19.32
CA SER A 118 16.69 18.25 18.32
C SER A 118 17.27 18.14 16.89
N PRO A 119 16.63 17.36 15.99
CA PRO A 119 15.52 16.44 16.29
C PRO A 119 15.98 15.32 17.24
N ALA A 120 15.02 14.71 17.96
CA ALA A 120 15.28 13.56 18.82
C ALA A 120 16.00 12.45 18.04
N CYS A 121 16.84 11.68 18.74
CA CYS A 121 17.54 10.55 18.12
C CYS A 121 16.53 9.55 17.52
N PRO A 122 16.97 8.74 16.54
CA PRO A 122 16.22 7.59 16.03
C PRO A 122 15.28 6.87 16.99
N HIS A 123 15.77 6.49 18.18
CA HIS A 123 14.96 5.80 19.20
C HIS A 123 13.85 6.69 19.78
N GLY A 124 14.13 7.96 20.08
CA GLY A 124 13.12 8.90 20.56
C GLY A 124 12.03 9.17 19.52
N ARG A 125 12.40 9.17 18.22
CA ARG A 125 11.44 9.26 17.12
C ARG A 125 10.60 7.97 16.99
N ALA A 126 11.21 6.80 17.20
CA ALA A 126 10.51 5.51 17.22
C ALA A 126 9.43 5.46 18.32
N GLN A 127 9.76 5.87 19.55
CA GLN A 127 8.84 5.89 20.68
C GLN A 127 7.64 6.85 20.47
N ALA A 128 7.80 7.91 19.68
CA ALA A 128 6.69 8.81 19.34
C ALA A 128 5.68 8.18 18.36
N LEU A 129 6.14 7.27 17.49
CA LEU A 129 5.30 6.54 16.53
C LEU A 129 4.63 5.31 17.16
N PHE A 130 5.29 4.69 18.13
CA PHE A 130 4.82 3.49 18.81
C PHE A 130 4.79 3.70 20.34
N PRO A 131 3.94 4.60 20.86
CA PRO A 131 3.89 4.93 22.29
C PRO A 131 3.56 3.73 23.19
N GLU A 132 2.88 2.72 22.65
CA GLU A 132 2.53 1.45 23.29
C GLU A 132 3.69 0.47 23.46
N LEU A 133 4.80 0.67 22.73
CA LEU A 133 6.02 -0.14 22.83
C LEU A 133 7.02 0.41 23.86
N LYS A 134 6.62 1.41 24.67
CA LYS A 134 7.41 1.80 25.83
C LYS A 134 7.53 0.60 26.77
N GLU A 135 8.75 0.07 26.87
CA GLU A 135 9.05 -1.05 27.76
C GLU A 135 8.56 -0.77 29.18
N SER A 136 8.04 -1.84 29.79
CA SER A 136 7.58 -1.92 31.17
C SER A 136 8.73 -1.78 32.16
#